data_AF-A0A5C5PRW9-F1
#
_entry.id   AF-A0A5C5PRW9-F1
#
_cell.length_a   1.000
_cell.length_b   1.000
_cell.length_c   1.000
_cell.angle_alpha   90.00
_cell.angle_beta   90.00
_cell.angle_gamma   90.00
#
_symmetry.space_group_name_H-M   'P 1'
#
loop_
_entity.id
_entity.type
_entity.pdbx_description
1 polymer ?
#
loop_
_entity_poly.entity_id
_entity_poly.type
_entity_poly.pdbx_seq_one_letter_code
_entity_poly.pdbx_strand_id
1 'polypeptide(L)'
;DICNQIPGCVGEFIPLCHLGLLALMAVYFTENRISWVYVQSLRPETEIISPDNPSGFKLDVPEFKFNRGELYNLSITRGTLTPEERYIINNHIVQTILMLSHLPFPSHLGNIAEIAGGHHEKMDGSGYPKRLKREQMSLAARMMAIADIFEALTASDRPYKRGKTLSEALKIMTGMCRDAHIDAQLFELFLREQIYMQYARQFLEPHQIDTVDIEELLLKAGR
;
A
#
# COMPACT_ATOMS: atom_id res chain seq x y z
N ASP A 1 27.45 43.16 -31.40
CA ASP A 1 28.22 43.34 -30.14
C ASP A 1 27.86 42.19 -29.21
N ILE A 2 28.66 41.15 -28.94
CA ILE A 2 30.10 41.03 -28.60
C ILE A 2 30.72 39.73 -29.17
N CYS A 3 30.12 39.09 -30.19
CA CYS A 3 30.55 37.78 -30.72
C CYS A 3 31.82 37.75 -31.62
N ASN A 4 32.78 38.68 -31.51
CA ASN A 4 33.80 38.85 -32.56
C ASN A 4 35.25 39.12 -32.11
N GLN A 5 35.78 38.47 -31.06
CA GLN A 5 37.18 38.70 -30.65
C GLN A 5 38.01 37.49 -30.16
N ILE A 6 37.89 36.29 -30.76
CA ILE A 6 39.02 35.33 -30.68
C ILE A 6 39.25 34.66 -32.05
N PRO A 7 40.39 34.89 -32.72
CA PRO A 7 40.68 34.36 -34.04
C PRO A 7 41.38 32.99 -34.01
N GLY A 8 40.92 32.11 -34.92
CA GLY A 8 41.65 31.07 -35.66
C GLY A 8 42.76 30.25 -35.00
N CYS A 9 42.57 28.92 -34.96
CA CYS A 9 43.48 27.98 -35.64
C CYS A 9 42.79 26.63 -35.91
N VAL A 10 42.74 26.34 -37.22
CA VAL A 10 42.57 25.08 -37.93
C VAL A 10 43.32 23.89 -37.29
N GLY A 11 42.76 22.69 -37.43
CA GLY A 11 43.52 21.45 -37.28
C GLY A 11 42.66 20.21 -37.12
N GLU A 12 42.57 19.41 -38.19
CA GLU A 12 42.13 18.00 -38.18
C GLU A 12 42.83 17.19 -37.06
N PHE A 13 42.14 16.25 -36.40
CA PHE A 13 42.58 14.86 -36.15
C PHE A 13 41.70 14.10 -35.14
N ILE A 14 41.37 12.85 -35.52
CA ILE A 14 41.12 11.64 -34.73
C ILE A 14 39.66 11.27 -34.34
N PRO A 15 39.15 10.14 -34.91
CA PRO A 15 37.91 9.46 -34.53
C PRO A 15 38.16 8.39 -33.43
N LEU A 16 37.10 7.71 -32.97
CA LEU A 16 37.13 6.47 -32.17
C LEU A 16 37.53 6.56 -30.68
N CYS A 17 36.73 7.23 -29.85
CA CYS A 17 36.82 7.04 -28.38
C CYS A 17 35.53 6.58 -27.69
N HIS A 18 34.39 6.43 -28.40
CA HIS A 18 33.14 6.01 -27.75
C HIS A 18 32.81 4.52 -27.85
N LEU A 19 33.48 3.75 -28.70
CA LEU A 19 33.30 2.29 -28.80
C LEU A 19 34.24 1.50 -27.87
N GLY A 20 35.38 2.07 -27.49
CA GLY A 20 36.34 1.43 -26.59
C GLY A 20 35.84 1.31 -25.15
N LEU A 21 35.09 2.31 -24.64
CA LEU A 21 34.59 2.28 -23.27
C LEU A 21 33.46 1.25 -23.07
N LEU A 22 32.59 1.09 -24.07
CA LEU A 22 31.53 0.07 -24.06
C LEU A 22 32.09 -1.34 -24.19
N ALA A 23 33.12 -1.54 -25.03
CA ALA A 23 33.80 -2.82 -25.16
C ALA A 23 34.62 -3.18 -23.90
N LEU A 24 35.32 -2.22 -23.29
CA LEU A 24 36.02 -2.46 -22.02
C LEU A 24 35.03 -2.74 -20.89
N MET A 25 33.89 -2.05 -20.80
CA MET A 25 32.87 -2.39 -19.81
C MET A 25 32.33 -3.81 -20.05
N ALA A 26 31.97 -4.18 -21.29
CA ALA A 26 31.45 -5.51 -21.60
C ALA A 26 32.46 -6.63 -21.26
N VAL A 27 33.75 -6.44 -21.55
CA VAL A 27 34.82 -7.38 -21.21
C VAL A 27 35.06 -7.43 -19.70
N TYR A 28 35.03 -6.28 -18.99
CA TYR A 28 35.10 -6.22 -17.53
C TYR A 28 33.92 -6.97 -16.87
N PHE A 29 32.73 -6.94 -17.47
CA PHE A 29 31.55 -7.67 -17.01
C PHE A 29 31.64 -9.19 -17.24
N THR A 30 32.24 -9.63 -18.36
CA THR A 30 32.41 -11.06 -18.64
C THR A 30 33.60 -11.70 -17.91
N GLU A 31 34.70 -10.97 -17.70
CA GLU A 31 35.93 -11.53 -17.12
C GLU A 31 35.97 -11.48 -15.59
N ASN A 32 35.33 -10.51 -14.93
CA ASN A 32 35.42 -10.39 -13.46
C ASN A 32 34.45 -11.26 -12.67
N ARG A 33 33.61 -12.10 -13.30
CA ARG A 33 32.45 -12.72 -12.63
C ARG A 33 31.82 -11.69 -11.67
N ILE A 34 31.48 -10.49 -12.16
CA ILE A 34 30.59 -9.63 -11.40
C ILE A 34 29.26 -10.36 -11.43
N SER A 35 29.12 -11.29 -10.50
CA SER A 35 27.91 -12.02 -10.31
C SER A 35 26.84 -10.96 -10.08
N TRP A 36 25.66 -11.19 -10.64
CA TRP A 36 24.48 -10.35 -10.42
C TRP A 36 24.20 -10.02 -8.95
N VAL A 37 24.89 -10.68 -7.99
CA VAL A 37 25.00 -10.58 -6.51
C VAL A 37 24.97 -9.18 -5.88
N TYR A 38 25.00 -8.06 -6.60
CA TYR A 38 24.37 -6.82 -6.10
C TYR A 38 22.84 -6.86 -6.28
N VAL A 39 22.24 -8.00 -5.96
CA VAL A 39 20.79 -8.26 -6.06
C VAL A 39 20.05 -7.67 -4.85
N GLN A 40 20.76 -7.49 -3.73
CA GLN A 40 20.18 -7.14 -2.44
C GLN A 40 20.86 -5.88 -1.90
N SER A 41 20.06 -4.92 -1.48
CA SER A 41 20.51 -3.71 -0.79
C SER A 41 20.11 -3.83 0.68
N LEU A 42 21.11 -3.88 1.58
CA LEU A 42 20.86 -3.85 3.02
C LEU A 42 20.11 -2.57 3.41
N ARG A 43 19.19 -2.69 4.35
CA ARG A 43 18.51 -1.54 4.93
C ARG A 43 19.48 -0.79 5.87
N PRO A 44 19.64 0.53 5.73
CA PRO A 44 20.45 1.28 6.67
C PRO A 44 19.79 1.29 8.05
N GLU A 45 20.59 1.32 9.11
CA GLU A 45 20.09 1.32 10.49
C GLU A 45 19.13 2.48 10.79
N THR A 46 19.30 3.61 10.10
CA THR A 46 18.43 4.80 10.21
C THR A 46 17.00 4.57 9.74
N GLU A 47 16.76 3.53 8.94
CA GLU A 47 15.42 3.15 8.44
C GLU A 47 14.78 2.03 9.27
N ILE A 48 15.44 1.57 10.33
CA ILE A 48 14.91 0.55 11.23
C ILE A 48 14.11 1.25 12.33
N ILE A 49 12.83 0.91 12.42
CA ILE A 49 11.96 1.41 13.48
C ILE A 49 12.33 0.72 14.80
N SER A 50 12.75 1.50 15.80
CA SER A 50 13.03 0.98 17.14
C SER A 50 11.78 0.34 17.76
N PRO A 51 11.90 -0.81 18.46
CA PRO A 51 10.79 -1.39 19.23
C PRO A 51 10.15 -0.41 20.22
N ASP A 52 10.94 0.51 20.77
CA ASP A 52 10.51 1.50 21.76
C ASP A 52 10.18 2.88 21.13
N ASN A 53 9.82 2.90 19.83
CA ASN A 53 9.47 4.15 19.15
C ASN A 53 8.25 4.83 19.82
N PRO A 54 8.27 6.16 19.99
CA PRO A 54 7.22 6.88 20.74
C PRO A 54 5.84 6.79 20.08
N SER A 55 5.78 6.51 18.78
CA SER A 55 4.53 6.37 18.03
C SER A 55 3.88 4.99 18.19
N GLY A 56 4.60 4.00 18.74
CA GLY A 56 4.12 2.63 18.97
C GLY A 56 3.98 1.77 17.72
N PHE A 57 4.72 2.07 16.65
CA PHE A 57 4.70 1.28 15.41
C PHE A 57 5.35 -0.09 15.60
N LYS A 58 4.72 -1.13 15.02
CA LYS A 58 5.09 -2.55 15.09
C LYS A 58 5.03 -3.18 13.70
N LEU A 59 5.83 -2.65 12.77
CA LEU A 59 5.96 -3.19 11.42
C LEU A 59 7.06 -4.26 11.36
N ASP A 60 6.85 -5.29 10.54
CA ASP A 60 7.90 -6.26 10.24
C ASP A 60 8.89 -5.62 9.26
N VAL A 61 10.04 -5.20 9.76
CA VAL A 61 11.10 -4.56 8.96
C VAL A 61 11.96 -5.65 8.31
N PRO A 62 11.96 -5.78 6.97
CA PRO A 62 12.84 -6.74 6.30
C PRO A 62 14.30 -6.28 6.32
N GLU A 63 15.21 -7.26 6.36
CA GLU A 63 16.67 -7.06 6.35
C GLU A 63 17.11 -6.21 5.15
N PHE A 64 16.56 -6.52 3.97
CA PHE A 64 16.86 -5.80 2.74
C PHE A 64 15.89 -4.65 2.53
N LYS A 65 16.43 -3.54 2.03
CA LYS A 65 15.65 -2.42 1.48
C LYS A 65 15.06 -2.79 0.13
N PHE A 66 15.85 -3.47 -0.70
CA PHE A 66 15.43 -4.00 -1.99
C PHE A 66 16.06 -5.37 -2.22
N ASN A 67 15.25 -6.33 -2.67
CA ASN A 67 15.71 -7.63 -3.14
C ASN A 67 15.24 -7.80 -4.60
N ARG A 68 16.18 -7.75 -5.55
CA ARG A 68 15.92 -7.82 -6.99
C ARG A 68 16.19 -9.22 -7.56
N GLY A 69 16.16 -10.24 -6.71
CA GLY A 69 16.50 -11.59 -7.11
C GLY A 69 15.37 -12.18 -7.91
N GLU A 70 15.59 -12.47 -9.18
CA GLU A 70 14.55 -12.99 -10.06
C GLU A 70 13.91 -14.26 -9.50
N LEU A 71 14.71 -15.25 -9.08
CA LEU A 71 14.19 -16.47 -8.47
C LEU A 71 13.41 -16.20 -7.18
N TYR A 72 13.86 -15.27 -6.34
CA TYR A 72 13.16 -14.88 -5.11
C TYR A 72 11.81 -14.22 -5.43
N ASN A 73 11.81 -13.27 -6.36
CA ASN A 73 10.63 -12.54 -6.80
C ASN A 73 9.60 -13.48 -7.47
N LEU A 74 10.08 -14.48 -8.22
CA LEU A 74 9.23 -15.49 -8.86
C LEU A 74 8.74 -16.58 -7.88
N SER A 75 9.37 -16.72 -6.71
CA SER A 75 9.02 -17.72 -5.70
C SER A 75 7.96 -17.23 -4.69
N ILE A 76 7.40 -16.03 -4.87
CA ILE A 76 6.37 -15.51 -3.96
C ILE A 76 5.14 -16.43 -3.97
N THR A 77 4.70 -16.84 -2.79
CA THR A 77 3.60 -17.81 -2.64
C THR A 77 2.22 -17.17 -2.72
N ARG A 78 2.12 -15.86 -2.45
CA ARG A 78 0.84 -15.13 -2.42
C ARG A 78 0.99 -13.66 -2.81
N GLY A 79 0.12 -13.20 -3.70
CA GLY A 79 0.11 -11.82 -4.18
C GLY A 79 1.22 -11.53 -5.16
N THR A 80 1.54 -10.25 -5.33
CA THR A 80 2.53 -9.76 -6.31
C THR A 80 3.68 -8.98 -5.66
N LEU A 81 3.74 -8.96 -4.33
CA LEU A 81 4.65 -8.12 -3.57
C LEU A 81 5.53 -8.99 -2.68
N THR A 82 6.83 -8.78 -2.78
CA THR A 82 7.82 -9.27 -1.82
C THR A 82 7.62 -8.64 -0.44
N PRO A 83 8.14 -9.24 0.65
CA PRO A 83 8.22 -8.62 1.97
C PRO A 83 8.78 -7.19 1.96
N GLU A 84 9.84 -6.95 1.17
CA GLU A 84 10.50 -5.65 1.02
C GLU A 84 9.56 -4.60 0.39
N GLU A 85 8.89 -4.95 -0.70
CA GLU A 85 7.93 -4.07 -1.37
C GLU A 85 6.69 -3.85 -0.51
N ARG A 86 6.21 -4.88 0.19
CA ARG A 86 5.09 -4.78 1.12
C ARG A 86 5.41 -3.83 2.26
N TYR A 87 6.62 -3.88 2.82
CA TYR A 87 7.05 -2.94 3.85
C TYR A 87 7.01 -1.50 3.34
N ILE A 88 7.54 -1.25 2.14
CA ILE A 88 7.54 0.08 1.51
C ILE A 88 6.11 0.57 1.29
N ILE A 89 5.22 -0.29 0.79
CA ILE A 89 3.81 0.08 0.59
C ILE A 89 3.16 0.38 1.94
N ASN A 90 3.26 -0.50 2.93
CA ASN A 90 2.65 -0.29 4.25
C ASN A 90 3.14 0.99 4.96
N ASN A 91 4.34 1.47 4.63
CA ASN A 91 4.88 2.72 5.17
C ASN A 91 3.98 3.94 4.90
N HIS A 92 3.10 3.91 3.88
CA HIS A 92 2.17 5.02 3.63
C HIS A 92 1.31 5.37 4.86
N ILE A 93 0.90 4.37 5.65
CA ILE A 93 0.12 4.61 6.87
C ILE A 93 0.96 5.22 7.99
N VAL A 94 2.22 4.80 8.11
CA VAL A 94 3.17 5.45 9.04
C VAL A 94 3.36 6.91 8.67
N GLN A 95 3.58 7.21 7.38
CA GLN A 95 3.72 8.58 6.91
C GLN A 95 2.44 9.39 7.14
N THR A 96 1.25 8.81 6.88
CA THR A 96 -0.03 9.46 7.18
C THR A 96 -0.14 9.86 8.65
N ILE A 97 0.16 8.95 9.58
CA ILE A 97 0.10 9.24 11.02
C ILE A 97 1.10 10.34 11.38
N LEU A 98 2.35 10.24 10.91
CA LEU A 98 3.38 11.23 11.19
C LEU A 98 2.99 12.61 10.65
N MET A 99 2.58 12.70 9.39
CA MET A 99 2.17 13.96 8.77
C MET A 99 0.98 14.59 9.50
N LEU A 100 -0.10 13.84 9.71
CA LEU A 100 -1.31 14.34 10.34
C LEU A 100 -1.09 14.73 11.82
N SER A 101 -0.21 14.03 12.54
CA SER A 101 0.07 14.35 13.95
C SER A 101 0.82 15.69 14.14
N HIS A 102 1.45 16.21 13.09
CA HIS A 102 2.16 17.49 13.14
C HIS A 102 1.31 18.68 12.64
N LEU A 103 0.09 18.45 12.17
CA LEU A 103 -0.79 19.52 11.71
C LEU A 103 -1.61 20.11 12.87
N PRO A 104 -1.81 21.44 12.92
CA PRO A 104 -2.54 22.11 13.99
C PRO A 104 -4.05 21.99 13.77
N PHE A 105 -4.60 20.79 13.99
CA PHE A 105 -6.03 20.56 13.88
C PHE A 105 -6.82 21.23 15.02
N PRO A 106 -8.04 21.74 14.76
CA PRO A 106 -8.96 22.14 15.82
C PRO A 106 -9.38 20.91 16.64
N SER A 107 -9.82 21.12 17.89
CA SER A 107 -10.12 20.03 18.84
C SER A 107 -11.06 18.95 18.31
N HIS A 108 -12.07 19.32 17.53
CA HIS A 108 -13.02 18.38 16.93
C HIS A 108 -12.42 17.48 15.83
N LEU A 109 -11.22 17.79 15.33
CA LEU A 109 -10.46 16.98 14.37
C LEU A 109 -9.20 16.35 14.99
N GLY A 110 -9.02 16.43 16.31
CA GLY A 110 -7.80 15.95 16.99
C GLY A 110 -7.50 14.46 16.78
N ASN A 111 -8.52 13.65 16.48
CA ASN A 111 -8.37 12.19 16.30
C ASN A 111 -8.13 11.79 14.84
N ILE A 112 -7.99 12.72 13.90
CA ILE A 112 -7.94 12.40 12.47
C ILE A 112 -6.72 11.52 12.10
N ALA A 113 -5.59 11.71 12.78
CA ALA A 113 -4.40 10.88 12.59
C ALA A 113 -4.64 9.43 13.03
N GLU A 114 -5.45 9.19 14.07
CA GLU A 114 -5.83 7.84 14.52
C GLU A 114 -6.82 7.20 13.54
N ILE A 115 -7.83 7.94 13.07
CA ILE A 115 -8.82 7.43 12.13
C ILE A 115 -8.17 7.06 10.80
N ALA A 116 -7.38 7.99 10.24
CA ALA A 116 -6.66 7.77 8.99
C ALA A 116 -5.51 6.78 9.15
N GLY A 117 -4.91 6.66 10.33
CA GLY A 117 -3.85 5.70 10.61
C GLY A 117 -4.33 4.30 10.95
N GLY A 118 -5.56 4.17 11.44
CA GLY A 118 -6.09 2.94 12.03
C GLY A 118 -6.94 2.09 11.09
N HIS A 119 -7.26 2.55 9.87
CA HIS A 119 -8.14 1.80 8.97
C HIS A 119 -7.51 0.52 8.38
N HIS A 120 -6.21 0.30 8.57
CA HIS A 120 -5.52 -0.96 8.26
C HIS A 120 -5.30 -1.89 9.48
N GLU A 121 -5.72 -1.47 10.67
CA GLU A 121 -5.76 -2.33 11.84
C GLU A 121 -6.91 -3.34 11.71
N LYS A 122 -6.72 -4.51 12.32
CA LYS A 122 -7.69 -5.62 12.30
C LYS A 122 -8.16 -5.92 13.71
N MET A 123 -9.36 -6.46 13.85
CA MET A 123 -10.00 -6.65 15.15
C MET A 123 -9.22 -7.61 16.05
N ASP A 124 -8.47 -8.54 15.46
CA ASP A 124 -7.62 -9.52 16.16
C ASP A 124 -6.20 -9.02 16.49
N GLY A 125 -5.80 -7.83 16.00
CA GLY A 125 -4.45 -7.29 16.16
C GLY A 125 -3.44 -7.77 15.11
N SER A 126 -3.85 -8.51 14.07
CA SER A 126 -2.98 -8.90 12.96
C SER A 126 -2.82 -7.80 11.89
N GLY A 127 -3.43 -6.64 12.11
CA GLY A 127 -3.32 -5.45 11.25
C GLY A 127 -2.05 -4.64 11.50
N TYR A 128 -2.01 -3.43 10.93
CA TYR A 128 -0.86 -2.53 11.03
C TYR A 128 -1.34 -1.07 11.05
N PRO A 129 -0.53 -0.11 11.54
CA PRO A 129 0.90 -0.21 11.85
C PRO A 129 1.24 -0.49 13.32
N LYS A 130 0.28 -0.46 14.24
CA LYS A 130 0.51 -0.60 15.70
C LYS A 130 0.03 -1.94 16.26
N ARG A 131 -0.65 -2.77 15.46
CA ARG A 131 -1.21 -4.08 15.84
C ARG A 131 -2.23 -3.94 16.98
N LEU A 132 -3.16 -3.00 16.80
CA LEU A 132 -4.21 -2.74 17.77
C LEU A 132 -5.28 -3.81 17.68
N LYS A 133 -5.80 -4.23 18.84
CA LYS A 133 -7.02 -5.03 18.92
C LYS A 133 -8.24 -4.11 18.86
N ARG A 134 -9.39 -4.70 18.55
CA ARG A 134 -10.70 -4.03 18.46
C ARG A 134 -10.97 -3.01 19.58
N GLU A 135 -10.71 -3.38 20.84
CA GLU A 135 -11.02 -2.57 22.02
C GLU A 135 -10.09 -1.35 22.15
N GLN A 136 -8.98 -1.34 21.43
CA GLN A 136 -7.98 -0.26 21.44
C GLN A 136 -8.22 0.74 20.30
N MET A 137 -9.16 0.45 19.38
CA MET A 137 -9.48 1.29 18.23
C MET A 137 -10.70 2.15 18.49
N SER A 138 -10.70 3.38 17.98
CA SER A 138 -11.90 4.21 18.02
C SER A 138 -13.02 3.61 17.17
N LEU A 139 -14.27 4.01 17.45
CA LEU A 139 -15.40 3.64 16.60
C LEU A 139 -15.19 4.15 15.16
N ALA A 140 -14.70 5.39 15.03
CA ALA A 140 -14.48 6.03 13.74
C ALA A 140 -13.42 5.32 12.91
N ALA A 141 -12.30 4.87 13.50
CA ALA A 141 -11.28 4.08 12.80
C ALA A 141 -11.85 2.75 12.28
N ARG A 142 -12.67 2.06 13.08
CA ARG A 142 -13.32 0.80 12.68
C ARG A 142 -14.37 1.02 11.58
N MET A 143 -15.12 2.12 11.63
CA MET A 143 -16.04 2.50 10.55
C MET A 143 -15.29 2.85 9.26
N MET A 144 -14.14 3.53 9.37
CA MET A 144 -13.33 3.90 8.22
C MET A 144 -12.80 2.68 7.46
N ALA A 145 -12.35 1.65 8.16
CA ALA A 145 -11.92 0.40 7.53
C ALA A 145 -13.03 -0.23 6.67
N ILE A 146 -14.28 -0.23 7.15
CA ILE A 146 -15.43 -0.75 6.41
C ILE A 146 -15.70 0.09 5.15
N ALA A 147 -15.69 1.41 5.29
CA ALA A 147 -15.93 2.33 4.19
C ALA A 147 -14.86 2.22 3.09
N ASP A 148 -13.58 2.24 3.47
CA ASP A 148 -12.43 2.12 2.55
C ASP A 148 -12.46 0.79 1.79
N ILE A 149 -12.70 -0.33 2.49
CA ILE A 149 -12.78 -1.65 1.86
C ILE A 149 -13.97 -1.72 0.89
N PHE A 150 -15.14 -1.23 1.29
CA PHE A 150 -16.33 -1.27 0.43
C PHE A 150 -16.10 -0.46 -0.85
N GLU A 151 -15.64 0.79 -0.72
CA GLU A 151 -15.30 1.64 -1.86
C GLU A 151 -14.27 0.97 -2.76
N ALA A 152 -13.17 0.46 -2.20
CA ALA A 152 -12.10 -0.16 -2.97
C ALA A 152 -12.56 -1.41 -3.74
N LEU A 153 -13.54 -2.15 -3.22
CA LEU A 153 -14.13 -3.31 -3.90
C LEU A 153 -15.08 -2.90 -5.03
N THR A 154 -15.85 -1.82 -4.85
CA THR A 154 -16.87 -1.39 -5.81
C THR A 154 -16.39 -0.36 -6.82
N ALA A 155 -15.23 0.26 -6.62
CA ALA A 155 -14.66 1.26 -7.53
C ALA A 155 -14.51 0.73 -8.97
N SER A 156 -15.11 1.43 -9.94
CA SER A 156 -15.16 1.06 -11.36
C SER A 156 -14.08 1.74 -12.21
N ASP A 157 -13.36 2.71 -11.64
CA ASP A 157 -12.37 3.57 -12.28
C ASP A 157 -10.97 2.94 -12.39
N ARG A 158 -10.79 1.71 -11.88
CA ARG A 158 -9.50 1.02 -11.89
C ARG A 158 -9.24 0.34 -13.25
N PRO A 159 -8.18 0.73 -14.01
CA PRO A 159 -7.95 0.25 -15.38
C PRO A 159 -7.83 -1.27 -15.52
N TYR A 160 -7.40 -1.94 -14.45
CA TYR A 160 -7.06 -3.36 -14.45
C TYR A 160 -8.13 -4.25 -13.81
N LYS A 161 -9.24 -3.69 -13.32
CA LYS A 161 -10.27 -4.46 -12.60
C LYS A 161 -11.63 -3.80 -12.72
N ARG A 162 -12.61 -4.56 -13.22
CA ARG A 162 -14.02 -4.14 -13.14
C ARG A 162 -14.44 -4.06 -11.68
N GLY A 163 -15.13 -2.98 -11.33
CA GLY A 163 -15.76 -2.83 -10.03
C GLY A 163 -16.71 -3.99 -9.74
N LYS A 164 -16.72 -4.45 -8.50
CA LYS A 164 -17.56 -5.59 -8.09
C LYS A 164 -19.02 -5.17 -8.01
N THR A 165 -19.93 -6.15 -8.14
CA THR A 165 -21.33 -5.93 -7.80
C THR A 165 -21.50 -5.84 -6.27
N LEU A 166 -22.65 -5.35 -5.81
CA LEU A 166 -22.96 -5.24 -4.39
C LEU A 166 -22.90 -6.60 -3.71
N SER A 167 -23.53 -7.62 -4.29
CA SER A 167 -23.54 -8.97 -3.72
C SER A 167 -22.11 -9.54 -3.58
N GLU A 168 -21.24 -9.32 -4.58
CA GLU A 168 -19.85 -9.75 -4.53
C GLU A 168 -19.05 -9.03 -3.45
N ALA A 169 -19.15 -7.70 -3.39
CA ALA A 169 -18.40 -6.88 -2.43
C ALA A 169 -18.79 -7.24 -1.00
N LEU A 170 -20.10 -7.29 -0.71
CA LEU A 170 -20.60 -7.61 0.63
C LEU A 170 -20.32 -9.06 1.04
N LYS A 171 -20.31 -10.01 0.11
CA LYS A 171 -19.88 -11.39 0.38
C LYS A 171 -18.42 -11.49 0.77
N ILE A 172 -17.54 -10.70 0.12
CA ILE A 172 -16.12 -10.62 0.50
C ILE A 172 -15.99 -10.02 1.91
N MET A 173 -16.69 -8.92 2.19
CA MET A 173 -16.67 -8.27 3.50
C MET A 173 -17.25 -9.17 4.61
N THR A 174 -18.22 -10.01 4.30
CA THR A 174 -18.72 -11.05 5.22
C THR A 174 -17.63 -12.06 5.58
N GLY A 175 -16.81 -12.46 4.60
CA GLY A 175 -15.60 -13.26 4.84
C GLY A 175 -14.63 -12.54 5.77
N MET A 176 -14.38 -11.25 5.52
CA MET A 176 -13.52 -10.40 6.34
C MET A 176 -14.00 -10.24 7.79
N CYS A 177 -15.32 -10.26 8.03
CA CYS A 177 -15.87 -10.28 9.40
C CYS A 177 -15.47 -11.56 10.15
N ARG A 178 -15.59 -12.72 9.49
CA ARG A 178 -15.22 -14.02 10.08
C ARG A 178 -13.73 -14.11 10.37
N ASP A 179 -12.91 -13.53 9.50
CA ASP A 179 -11.46 -13.47 9.65
C ASP A 179 -11.01 -12.35 10.62
N ALA A 180 -11.95 -11.73 11.35
CA ALA A 180 -11.71 -10.61 12.27
C ALA A 180 -10.95 -9.42 11.64
N HIS A 181 -11.04 -9.24 10.32
CA HIS A 181 -10.42 -8.14 9.60
C HIS A 181 -11.21 -6.84 9.86
N ILE A 182 -12.54 -6.90 9.81
CA ILE A 182 -13.44 -5.76 10.06
C ILE A 182 -14.39 -6.05 11.22
N ASP A 183 -14.95 -4.99 11.80
CA ASP A 183 -15.87 -5.12 12.93
C ASP A 183 -17.25 -5.64 12.49
N ALA A 184 -17.59 -6.85 12.93
CA ALA A 184 -18.84 -7.49 12.57
C ALA A 184 -20.11 -6.77 13.07
N GLN A 185 -20.06 -6.03 14.19
CA GLN A 185 -21.23 -5.28 14.68
C GLN A 185 -21.47 -4.03 13.83
N LEU A 186 -20.39 -3.34 13.44
CA LEU A 186 -20.50 -2.20 12.54
C LEU A 186 -20.88 -2.63 11.12
N PHE A 187 -20.38 -3.77 10.66
CA PHE A 187 -20.78 -4.32 9.36
C PHE A 187 -22.27 -4.71 9.35
N GLU A 188 -22.79 -5.28 10.43
CA GLU A 188 -24.23 -5.53 10.58
C GLU A 188 -25.03 -4.22 10.48
N LEU A 189 -24.63 -3.17 11.21
CA LEU A 189 -25.27 -1.86 11.14
C LEU A 189 -25.23 -1.30 9.70
N PHE A 190 -24.08 -1.41 9.02
CA PHE A 190 -23.89 -0.97 7.65
C PHE A 190 -24.86 -1.65 6.66
N LEU A 191 -25.16 -2.94 6.89
CA LEU A 191 -26.14 -3.69 6.11
C LEU A 191 -27.59 -3.30 6.45
N ARG A 192 -27.96 -3.33 7.75
CA ARG A 192 -29.34 -3.09 8.20
C ARG A 192 -29.85 -1.69 7.85
N GLU A 193 -28.99 -0.69 8.02
CA GLU A 193 -29.30 0.70 7.67
C GLU A 193 -29.16 1.00 6.17
N GLN A 194 -28.84 -0.02 5.36
CA GLN A 194 -28.67 0.08 3.91
C GLN A 194 -27.70 1.17 3.47
N ILE A 195 -26.66 1.44 4.26
CA ILE A 195 -25.66 2.48 3.96
C ILE A 195 -24.96 2.16 2.63
N TYR A 196 -24.66 0.88 2.39
CA TYR A 196 -24.10 0.41 1.11
C TYR A 196 -24.98 0.78 -0.09
N MET A 197 -26.32 0.72 0.06
CA MET A 197 -27.26 1.02 -1.02
C MET A 197 -27.38 2.54 -1.22
N GLN A 198 -27.30 3.34 -0.16
CA GLN A 198 -27.26 4.80 -0.26
C GLN A 198 -26.03 5.24 -1.07
N TYR A 199 -24.86 4.70 -0.76
CA TYR A 199 -23.65 4.92 -1.55
C TYR A 199 -23.81 4.44 -3.00
N ALA A 200 -24.34 3.22 -3.19
CA ALA A 200 -24.50 2.61 -4.51
C ALA A 200 -25.33 3.46 -5.46
N ARG A 201 -26.46 4.01 -4.98
CA ARG A 201 -27.34 4.86 -5.78
C ARG A 201 -26.69 6.16 -6.24
N GLN A 202 -25.68 6.63 -5.51
CA GLN A 202 -25.02 7.90 -5.80
C GLN A 202 -23.76 7.72 -6.67
N PHE A 203 -23.02 6.63 -6.48
CA PHE A 203 -21.66 6.50 -7.01
C PHE A 203 -21.42 5.26 -7.88
N LEU A 204 -22.27 4.23 -7.83
CA LEU A 204 -22.06 3.01 -8.60
C LEU A 204 -22.84 2.99 -9.91
N GLU A 205 -22.26 2.32 -10.88
CA GLU A 205 -22.90 2.10 -12.17
C GLU A 205 -24.10 1.16 -12.03
N PRO A 206 -25.18 1.32 -12.82
CA PRO A 206 -26.39 0.51 -12.69
C PRO A 206 -26.16 -1.01 -12.75
N HIS A 207 -25.16 -1.45 -13.53
CA HIS A 207 -24.83 -2.87 -13.67
C HIS A 207 -24.16 -3.49 -12.43
N GLN A 208 -23.69 -2.67 -11.48
CA GLN A 208 -23.10 -3.12 -10.23
C GLN A 208 -24.15 -3.33 -9.12
N ILE A 209 -25.36 -2.79 -9.31
CA ILE A 209 -26.43 -2.79 -8.31
C ILE A 209 -27.31 -4.00 -8.54
N ASP A 210 -26.90 -5.14 -7.98
CA ASP A 210 -27.65 -6.38 -7.96
C ASP A 210 -28.41 -6.59 -6.64
N THR A 211 -29.27 -7.60 -6.61
CA THR A 211 -30.02 -7.99 -5.41
C THR A 211 -29.10 -8.57 -4.35
N VAL A 212 -29.29 -8.13 -3.10
CA VAL A 212 -28.52 -8.56 -1.93
C VAL A 212 -29.46 -9.17 -0.90
N ASP A 213 -29.18 -10.40 -0.48
CA ASP A 213 -29.85 -11.05 0.65
C ASP A 213 -29.10 -10.71 1.94
N ILE A 214 -29.61 -9.72 2.70
CA ILE A 214 -28.97 -9.25 3.93
C ILE A 214 -28.98 -10.34 5.00
N GLU A 215 -30.08 -11.08 5.14
CA GLU A 215 -30.22 -12.09 6.19
C GLU A 215 -29.25 -13.25 5.96
N GLU A 216 -29.06 -13.67 4.70
CA GLU A 216 -28.05 -14.68 4.36
C GLU A 216 -26.63 -14.20 4.71
N LEU A 217 -26.31 -12.93 4.46
CA LEU A 217 -24.99 -12.36 4.78
C LEU A 217 -24.74 -12.28 6.29
N LEU A 218 -25.74 -11.86 7.07
CA LEU A 218 -25.63 -11.78 8.53
C LEU A 218 -25.44 -13.16 9.16
N LEU A 219 -26.22 -14.15 8.72
CA LEU A 219 -26.06 -15.54 9.15
C LEU A 219 -24.65 -16.05 8.87
N LYS A 220 -24.12 -15.77 7.66
CA LYS A 220 -22.75 -16.15 7.29
C LYS A 220 -21.67 -15.37 8.04
N ALA A 221 -21.97 -14.18 8.55
CA ALA A 221 -21.06 -13.41 9.39
C ALA A 221 -21.03 -13.91 10.85
N GLY A 222 -21.88 -14.88 11.21
CA GLY A 222 -22.03 -15.38 12.57
C GLY A 222 -22.89 -14.46 13.45
N ARG A 223 -23.88 -13.78 12.86
CA ARG A 223 -24.83 -12.89 13.52
C ARG A 223 -26.25 -13.40 13.39
#